data_AF-A0A956UHJ4-F1
#
_entry.id   AF-A0A956UHJ4-F1
#
_cell.length_a   1.000
_cell.length_b   1.000
_cell.length_c   1.000
_cell.angle_alpha   90.00
_cell.angle_beta   90.00
_cell.angle_gamma   90.00
#
_symmetry.space_group_name_H-M   'P 1'
#
loop_
_entity.id
_entity.type
_entity.pdbx_description
1 polymer ?
#
loop_
_entity_poly.entity_id
_entity_poly.type
_entity_poly.pdbx_seq_one_letter_code
_entity_poly.pdbx_strand_id
1 'polypeptide(L)' 'MSQGQLATALSTTQSAISLYEAGQRSVGIDMLLNVARILNRPLHYFLGEDGEMLYVRESD' A
#
# COMPACT_ATOMS: atom_id res chain seq x y z
N MET A 1 -3.96 -2.78 14.13
CA MET A 1 -2.72 -3.55 13.87
C MET A 1 -1.55 -2.60 14.02
N SER A 2 -0.46 -2.99 14.69
CA SER A 2 0.76 -2.19 14.77
C SER A 2 1.65 -2.37 13.52
N GLN A 3 2.57 -1.44 13.27
CA GLN A 3 3.54 -1.56 12.18
C GLN A 3 4.36 -2.86 12.26
N GLY A 4 4.75 -3.28 13.46
CA GLY A 4 5.49 -4.54 13.66
C GLY A 4 4.66 -5.79 13.34
N GLN A 5 3.36 -5.78 13.67
CA GLN A 5 2.45 -6.87 13.32
C GLN A 5 2.25 -6.95 11.79
N LEU A 6 2.08 -5.79 11.13
CA LEU A 6 1.94 -5.73 9.68
C LEU A 6 3.22 -6.18 8.97
N ALA A 7 4.39 -5.74 9.46
CA ALA A 7 5.69 -6.15 8.95
C ALA A 7 5.89 -7.67 9.01
N THR A 8 5.51 -8.28 10.14
CA THR A 8 5.56 -9.74 10.33
C THR A 8 4.67 -10.44 9.31
N ALA A 9 3.43 -9.97 9.13
CA ALA A 9 2.48 -10.56 8.18
C ALA A 9 2.93 -10.42 6.71
N LEU A 10 3.71 -9.39 6.38
CA LEU A 10 4.24 -9.11 5.05
C LEU A 10 5.66 -9.65 4.82
N SER A 11 6.25 -10.34 5.81
CA SER A 11 7.63 -10.80 5.76
C SER A 11 8.62 -9.66 5.41
N THR A 12 8.43 -8.50 6.03
CA THR A 12 9.29 -7.30 5.89
C THR A 12 9.67 -6.75 7.27
N THR A 13 10.33 -5.60 7.33
CA THR A 13 10.74 -4.97 8.60
C THR A 13 9.78 -3.85 9.02
N GLN A 14 9.67 -3.59 10.32
CA GLN A 14 8.88 -2.46 10.83
C GLN A 14 9.38 -1.12 10.25
N SER A 15 10.70 -0.95 10.13
CA SER A 15 11.29 0.24 9.52
C SER A 15 10.87 0.41 8.06
N ALA A 16 10.75 -0.68 7.29
CA ALA A 16 10.25 -0.60 5.92
C ALA A 16 8.79 -0.11 5.89
N ILE A 17 7.93 -0.63 6.77
CA ILE A 17 6.55 -0.14 6.92
C ILE A 17 6.52 1.35 7.26
N SER A 18 7.34 1.79 8.23
CA SER A 18 7.43 3.20 8.61
C SER A 18 7.88 4.10 7.45
N LEU A 19 8.80 3.65 6.60
CA LEU A 19 9.24 4.40 5.43
C LEU A 19 8.14 4.50 4.36
N TYR A 20 7.35 3.44 4.19
CA TYR A 20 6.19 3.45 3.30
C TYR A 20 5.12 4.43 3.77
N GLU A 21 4.74 4.36 5.06
CA GLU A 21 3.74 5.24 5.65
C GLU A 21 4.16 6.71 5.67
N ALA A 22 5.47 6.98 5.81
CA ALA A 22 6.02 8.33 5.74
C ALA A 22 6.21 8.85 4.30
N GLY A 23 5.89 8.06 3.27
CA GLY A 23 6.12 8.41 1.86
C GLY A 23 7.60 8.51 1.46
N GLN A 24 8.52 8.08 2.33
CA GLN A 24 9.96 8.13 2.08
C GLN A 24 10.46 6.99 1.19
N ARG A 25 9.64 5.96 0.99
CA ARG A 25 9.93 4.82 0.11
C ARG A 25 8.71 4.47 -0.72
N SER A 26 8.91 4.29 -2.02
CA SER A 26 7.87 3.82 -2.91
C SER A 26 7.46 2.37 -2.59
N VAL A 27 6.18 2.08 -2.74
CA VAL A 27 5.58 0.76 -2.55
C VAL A 27 5.22 0.21 -3.93
N GLY A 28 5.68 -1.00 -4.24
CA GLY A 28 5.27 -1.70 -5.46
C GLY A 28 3.83 -2.22 -5.37
N ILE A 29 3.17 -2.41 -6.51
CA ILE A 29 1.75 -2.80 -6.56
C ILE A 29 1.46 -4.13 -5.83
N ASP A 30 2.35 -5.12 -5.92
CA ASP A 30 2.17 -6.41 -5.24
C ASP A 30 2.18 -6.29 -3.72
N MET A 31 3.09 -5.46 -3.19
CA MET A 31 3.15 -5.14 -1.76
C MET A 31 1.88 -4.43 -1.32
N LEU A 32 1.42 -3.46 -2.11
CA LEU A 32 0.20 -2.70 -1.81
C LEU A 32 -1.05 -3.59 -1.81
N LEU A 33 -1.17 -4.53 -2.75
CA LEU A 33 -2.23 -5.53 -2.79
C LEU A 33 -2.22 -6.44 -1.55
N ASN A 34 -1.03 -6.85 -1.09
CA ASN A 34 -0.90 -7.66 0.13
C ASN A 34 -1.30 -6.87 1.38
N VAL A 35 -0.90 -5.60 1.49
CA VAL A 35 -1.33 -4.69 2.57
C VAL A 35 -2.86 -4.57 2.59
N ALA A 36 -3.47 -4.32 1.43
CA ALA A 36 -4.92 -4.19 1.28
C ALA A 36 -5.66 -5.45 1.76
N ARG A 37 -5.18 -6.64 1.37
CA ARG A 37 -5.73 -7.92 1.80
C ARG A 37 -5.61 -8.13 3.32
N ILE A 38 -4.45 -7.87 3.90
CA ILE A 38 -4.19 -8.08 5.34
C ILE A 38 -5.01 -7.11 6.21
N LEU A 39 -5.13 -5.86 5.78
CA LEU A 39 -5.89 -4.84 6.50
C LEU A 39 -7.39 -4.88 6.18
N ASN A 40 -7.81 -5.76 5.26
CA ASN A 40 -9.17 -5.88 4.75
C ASN A 40 -9.73 -4.52 4.30
N ARG A 41 -8.97 -3.84 3.45
CA ARG A 41 -9.34 -2.55 2.85
C ARG A 41 -9.26 -2.64 1.32
N PRO A 42 -10.13 -1.95 0.60
CA PRO A 42 -10.02 -1.88 -0.86
C PRO A 42 -8.74 -1.15 -1.27
N LEU A 43 -8.17 -1.50 -2.43
CA LEU A 43 -6.89 -0.94 -2.90
C LEU A 43 -6.91 0.60 -3.00
N HIS A 44 -8.02 1.18 -3.46
CA HIS A 44 -8.18 2.64 -3.60
C HIS A 44 -8.04 3.39 -2.26
N TYR A 45 -8.25 2.72 -1.12
CA TYR A 45 -8.07 3.31 0.21
C TYR A 45 -6.64 3.84 0.42
N PHE A 46 -5.64 3.20 -0.20
CA PHE A 46 -4.22 3.55 -0.05
C PHE A 46 -3.71 4.53 -1.11
N LEU A 47 -4.54 4.85 -2.11
CA LEU A 47 -4.16 5.66 -3.27
C LEU A 47 -4.65 7.11 -3.15
N GLY A 48 -5.40 7.46 -2.11
CA GLY A 48 -5.94 8.81 -1.92
C GLY A 48 -6.88 9.23 -3.05
N GLU A 49 -7.03 10.54 -3.25
CA GLU A 49 -7.83 11.10 -4.36
C GLU A 49 -7.22 10.77 -5.74
N ASP A 50 -5.93 10.44 -5.81
CA ASP A 50 -5.28 9.98 -7.05
C ASP A 50 -5.75 8.57 -7.47
N GLY A 51 -6.35 7.81 -6.56
CA GLY A 51 -6.99 6.53 -6.87
C GLY A 51 -8.17 6.65 -7.84
N GLU A 52 -8.88 7.79 -7.81
CA GLU A 52 -9.96 8.13 -8.76
C GLU A 52 -9.41 8.45 -10.16
N MET A 53 -8.11 8.75 -10.30
CA MET A 53 -7.48 9.08 -11.59
C MET A 53 -6.77 7.88 -12.26
N LEU A 54 -6.78 6.71 -11.63
CA LEU A 54 -6.19 5.48 -12.19
C LEU A 54 -7.13 4.70 -13.12
N TYR A 55 -8.32 5.20 -13.41
CA TYR A 55 -9.06 4.71 -14.56
C TYR A 55 -8.18 4.92 -15.80
N VAL A 56 -7.86 3.81 -16.47
CA VAL A 56 -7.11 3.80 -17.73
C VAL A 56 -7.73 4.86 -18.63
N ARG A 57 -7.00 5.94 -18.89
CA ARG A 57 -7.33 6.78 -20.05
C ARG A 57 -7.17 5.85 -21.23
N GLU A 58 -8.29 5.48 -21.87
CA GLU A 58 -8.22 4.89 -23.19
C GLU A 58 -7.31 5.79 -24.01
N SER A 59 -6.24 5.20 -24.54
CA SER A 59 -5.30 5.92 -25.38
C SER A 59 -6.04 6.24 -26.66
N ASP A 60 -6.27 7.54 -26.91
CA ASP A 60 -6.68 8.04 -28.23
C ASP A 60 -5.62 7.70 -29.30
#